data_AF-A0A920TNX7-F1
#
_entry.id   AF-A0A920TNX7-F1
#
_cell.length_a   1.000
_cell.length_b   1.000
_cell.length_c   1.000
_cell.angle_alpha   90.00
_cell.angle_beta   90.00
_cell.angle_gamma   90.00
#
_symmetry.space_group_name_H-M   'P 1'
#
loop_
_entity.id
_entity.type
_entity.pdbx_description
1 polymer ?
#
loop_
_entity_poly.entity_id
_entity_poly.type
_entity_poly.pdbx_seq_one_letter_code
_entity_poly.pdbx_strand_id
1 'polypeptide(L)'
;MKYLFTITLIFSSFIFSESRNPYVTWYGDPDLQGVWTNATLTTLERPRHFKTLEVSAEEAESAAKRAAAESFAYDNEYKQGETPRKGRDVGGYNAAWMDPGGELFQLFGKHRTSIIAFPKNGKLPWDRKKADKFFQKMRKDRSKRKDHPELRGVGERCVVGFGSSGGPPMMNVLYNNHYQIVQSPGYVMIMAEMVHDARIIRVGRNSSRERCNPMAWRLYRSLGW
;
A
#
# COMPACT_ATOMS: atom_id res chain seq x y z
N MET A 1 69.37 14.99 -4.59
CA MET A 1 68.03 14.58 -5.07
C MET A 1 67.51 13.49 -4.15
N LYS A 2 66.48 13.77 -3.35
CA LYS A 2 65.83 12.78 -2.46
C LYS A 2 64.36 12.69 -2.90
N TYR A 3 63.95 11.55 -3.47
CA TYR A 3 62.57 11.30 -3.86
C TYR A 3 61.83 10.65 -2.69
N LEU A 4 60.83 11.34 -2.15
CA LEU A 4 59.88 10.78 -1.18
C LEU A 4 58.80 10.02 -1.94
N PHE A 5 58.71 8.71 -1.75
CA PHE A 5 57.57 7.90 -2.21
C PHE A 5 56.47 7.91 -1.14
N THR A 6 55.31 8.46 -1.48
CA THR A 6 54.11 8.45 -0.62
C THR A 6 53.28 7.23 -0.97
N ILE A 7 53.15 6.27 -0.05
CA ILE A 7 52.28 5.09 -0.21
C ILE A 7 50.86 5.48 0.19
N THR A 8 49.94 5.51 -0.77
CA THR A 8 48.51 5.74 -0.53
C THR A 8 47.83 4.40 -0.29
N LEU A 9 47.43 4.13 0.96
CA LEU A 9 46.65 2.95 1.33
C LEU A 9 45.19 3.17 0.96
N ILE A 10 44.72 2.46 -0.07
CA ILE A 10 43.31 2.45 -0.48
C ILE A 10 42.58 1.44 0.42
N PHE A 11 41.83 1.94 1.40
CA PHE A 11 40.89 1.12 2.17
C PHE A 11 39.66 0.81 1.30
N SER A 12 39.60 -0.42 0.79
CA SER A 12 38.40 -0.99 0.18
C SER A 12 37.36 -1.26 1.26
N SER A 13 36.32 -0.42 1.35
CA SER A 13 35.14 -0.73 2.15
C SER A 13 34.38 -1.89 1.50
N PHE A 14 34.39 -3.06 2.14
CA PHE A 14 33.48 -4.14 1.78
C PHE A 14 32.04 -3.70 2.07
N ILE A 15 31.27 -3.41 1.01
CA ILE A 15 29.82 -3.25 1.10
C ILE A 15 29.24 -4.65 1.27
N PHE A 16 28.89 -5.02 2.49
CA PHE A 16 28.04 -6.19 2.73
C PHE A 16 26.64 -5.84 2.22
N SER A 17 26.32 -6.30 1.01
CA SER A 17 24.93 -6.46 0.59
C SER A 17 24.39 -7.69 1.30
N GLU A 18 23.37 -7.54 2.13
CA GLU A 18 22.63 -8.68 2.69
C GLU A 18 21.91 -9.39 1.53
N SER A 19 22.62 -10.26 0.81
CA SER A 19 22.00 -11.13 -0.18
C SER A 19 21.28 -12.24 0.58
N ARG A 20 20.09 -11.95 1.08
CA ARG A 20 19.15 -12.97 1.51
C ARG A 20 18.79 -13.74 0.24
N ASN A 21 19.46 -14.87 0.00
CA ASN A 21 19.30 -15.67 -1.21
C ASN A 21 17.80 -16.02 -1.32
N PRO A 22 17.04 -15.40 -2.24
CA PRO A 22 15.61 -15.61 -2.27
C PRO A 22 15.36 -17.10 -2.54
N TYR A 23 14.33 -17.67 -1.93
CA TYR A 23 13.84 -18.96 -2.37
C TYR A 23 13.62 -18.90 -3.88
N VAL A 24 14.02 -19.95 -4.58
CA VAL A 24 13.87 -20.04 -6.03
C VAL A 24 12.88 -21.14 -6.35
N THR A 25 12.07 -20.87 -7.36
CA THR A 25 11.16 -21.85 -7.95
C THR A 25 11.96 -22.97 -8.64
N TRP A 26 11.30 -24.10 -8.95
CA TRP A 26 11.94 -25.21 -9.65
C TRP A 26 12.45 -24.86 -11.06
N TYR A 27 11.97 -23.75 -11.64
CA TYR A 27 12.41 -23.20 -12.92
C TYR A 27 13.36 -21.99 -12.79
N GLY A 28 13.84 -21.69 -11.58
CA GLY A 28 14.95 -20.75 -11.35
C GLY A 28 14.60 -19.28 -11.16
N ASP A 29 13.31 -18.91 -11.18
CA ASP A 29 12.87 -17.55 -10.84
C ASP A 29 12.76 -17.36 -9.32
N PRO A 30 12.88 -16.12 -8.79
CA PRO A 30 12.57 -15.83 -7.40
C PRO A 30 11.15 -16.28 -7.03
N ASP A 31 11.05 -17.01 -5.92
CA ASP A 31 9.80 -17.54 -5.39
C ASP A 31 9.08 -16.46 -4.57
N LEU A 32 7.95 -16.02 -5.12
CA LEU A 32 7.01 -15.08 -4.54
C LEU A 32 5.71 -15.78 -4.12
N GLN A 33 5.61 -17.10 -4.28
CA GLN A 33 4.37 -17.82 -4.04
C GLN A 33 3.96 -17.74 -2.57
N GLY A 34 2.65 -17.78 -2.34
CA GLY A 34 2.08 -17.82 -1.00
C GLY A 34 0.96 -16.82 -0.80
N VAL A 35 0.57 -16.66 0.46
CA VAL A 35 -0.41 -15.66 0.89
C VAL A 35 0.35 -14.53 1.58
N TRP A 36 0.15 -13.32 1.07
CA TRP A 36 0.78 -12.10 1.54
C TRP A 36 -0.31 -11.15 2.07
N THR A 37 0.06 -10.24 2.96
CA THR A 37 -0.82 -9.15 3.38
C THR A 37 -0.13 -7.82 3.15
N ASN A 38 -0.90 -6.80 2.77
CA ASN A 38 -0.43 -5.41 2.74
C ASN A 38 -0.96 -4.58 3.93
N ALA A 39 -1.56 -5.23 4.94
CA ALA A 39 -2.05 -4.58 6.15
C ALA A 39 -0.90 -3.87 6.88
N THR A 40 -1.03 -2.56 7.05
CA THR A 40 -0.01 -1.72 7.70
C THR A 40 -0.60 -0.41 8.19
N LEU A 41 -0.12 0.07 9.34
CA LEU A 41 -0.42 1.40 9.85
C LEU A 41 0.21 2.53 9.01
N THR A 42 1.15 2.21 8.12
CA THR A 42 1.79 3.22 7.29
C THR A 42 0.83 3.73 6.21
N THR A 43 0.48 5.01 6.29
CA THR A 43 -0.39 5.66 5.32
C THR A 43 0.32 5.99 4.00
N LEU A 44 -0.46 6.27 2.95
CA LEU A 44 0.07 6.66 1.64
C LEU A 44 1.00 7.87 1.73
N GLU A 45 0.52 8.93 2.37
CA GLU A 45 1.28 10.15 2.65
C GLU A 45 1.75 10.17 4.11
N ARG A 46 2.88 10.81 4.38
CA ARG A 46 3.40 10.99 5.74
C ARG A 46 2.44 11.84 6.59
N PRO A 47 1.94 11.30 7.73
CA PRO A 47 1.17 12.06 8.70
C PRO A 47 1.95 13.26 9.26
N ARG A 48 1.24 14.31 9.67
CA ARG A 48 1.87 15.54 10.19
C ARG A 48 2.66 15.34 11.49
N HIS A 49 2.29 14.37 12.31
CA HIS A 49 2.93 14.11 13.59
C HIS A 49 4.30 13.43 13.46
N PHE A 50 4.56 12.71 12.37
CA PHE A 50 5.90 12.22 12.05
C PHE A 50 6.71 13.33 11.40
N LYS A 51 7.99 13.48 11.75
CA LYS A 51 8.87 14.53 11.17
C LYS A 51 9.65 14.04 9.94
N THR A 52 9.94 12.75 9.88
CA THR A 52 10.81 12.10 8.89
C THR A 52 10.09 10.93 8.22
N LEU A 53 10.63 10.44 7.10
CA LEU A 53 10.11 9.25 6.38
C LEU A 53 10.49 7.93 7.05
N GLU A 54 11.47 7.97 7.95
CA GLU A 54 12.02 6.84 8.67
C GLU A 54 12.06 7.20 10.15
N VAL A 55 11.66 6.26 10.99
CA VAL A 55 11.59 6.42 12.44
C VAL A 55 12.27 5.25 13.15
N SER A 56 12.63 5.46 14.41
CA SER A 56 13.21 4.40 15.25
C SER A 56 12.17 3.31 15.53
N ALA A 57 12.64 2.14 15.99
CA ALA A 57 11.74 1.08 16.44
C ALA A 57 10.86 1.54 17.62
N GLU A 58 11.41 2.33 18.54
CA GLU A 58 10.67 2.88 19.68
C GLU A 58 9.54 3.84 19.24
N GLU A 59 9.81 4.73 18.27
CA GLU A 59 8.80 5.64 17.73
C GLU A 59 7.72 4.87 16.94
N ALA A 60 8.10 3.81 16.22
CA ALA A 60 7.16 2.92 15.55
C ALA A 60 6.27 2.15 16.53
N GLU A 61 6.84 1.63 17.61
CA GLU A 61 6.10 0.93 18.67
C GLU A 61 5.14 1.88 19.40
N SER A 62 5.57 3.11 19.68
CA SER A 62 4.69 4.15 20.23
C SER A 62 3.51 4.46 19.30
N ALA A 63 3.76 4.49 17.98
CA ALA A 63 2.70 4.65 17.00
C ALA A 63 1.73 3.45 16.96
N ALA A 64 2.24 2.22 17.02
CA ALA A 64 1.43 1.01 17.09
C ALA A 64 0.55 0.97 18.35
N LYS A 65 1.12 1.27 19.53
CA LYS A 65 0.37 1.35 20.80
C LYS A 65 -0.75 2.39 20.75
N ARG A 66 -0.47 3.55 20.16
CA ARG A 66 -1.48 4.60 19.98
C ARG A 66 -2.60 4.15 19.05
N ALA A 67 -2.27 3.56 17.91
CA ALA A 67 -3.26 3.03 16.97
C ALA A 67 -4.13 1.94 17.61
N ALA A 68 -3.54 1.05 18.39
CA ALA A 68 -4.27 0.02 19.14
C ALA A 68 -5.23 0.63 20.18
N ALA A 69 -4.78 1.64 20.93
CA ALA A 69 -5.62 2.34 21.90
C ALA A 69 -6.78 3.11 21.23
N GLU A 70 -6.51 3.77 20.09
CA GLU A 70 -7.54 4.46 19.29
C GLU A 70 -8.57 3.46 18.73
N SER A 71 -8.11 2.32 18.20
CA SER A 71 -8.99 1.25 17.72
C SER A 71 -9.86 0.68 18.83
N PHE A 72 -9.29 0.45 20.01
CA PHE A 72 -10.02 -0.05 21.17
C PHE A 72 -11.08 0.96 21.64
N ALA A 73 -10.74 2.24 21.69
CA ALA A 73 -11.67 3.30 22.08
C ALA A 73 -12.81 3.48 21.05
N TYR A 74 -12.51 3.32 19.75
CA TYR A 74 -13.51 3.33 18.69
C TYR A 74 -14.50 2.16 18.82
N ASP A 75 -14.01 0.95 19.08
CA ASP A 75 -14.85 -0.25 19.19
C ASP A 75 -15.70 -0.28 20.47
N ASN A 76 -15.26 0.44 21.52
CA ASN A 76 -15.88 0.45 22.84
C ASN A 76 -16.34 1.87 23.25
N GLU A 77 -17.05 2.57 22.36
CA GLU A 77 -17.56 3.93 22.63
C GLU A 77 -18.51 4.00 23.84
N TYR A 78 -19.29 2.94 24.06
CA TYR A 78 -20.31 2.86 25.11
C TYR A 78 -19.81 2.07 26.32
N LYS A 79 -20.15 2.51 27.53
CA LYS A 79 -19.90 1.70 28.72
C LYS A 79 -20.82 0.49 28.74
N GLN A 80 -20.44 -0.54 29.49
CA GLN A 80 -21.28 -1.71 29.68
C GLN A 80 -22.68 -1.32 30.18
N GLY A 81 -23.72 -1.68 29.42
CA GLY A 81 -25.11 -1.36 29.72
C GLY A 81 -25.62 -0.03 29.15
N GLU A 82 -24.75 0.80 28.57
CA GLU A 82 -25.17 1.95 27.78
C GLU A 82 -25.54 1.50 26.36
N THR A 83 -26.65 2.03 25.84
CA THR A 83 -27.08 1.81 24.46
C THR A 83 -27.01 3.11 23.67
N PRO A 84 -26.73 3.05 22.36
CA PRO A 84 -26.83 4.20 21.48
C PRO A 84 -28.19 4.90 21.64
N ARG A 85 -28.17 6.24 21.69
CA ARG A 85 -29.43 7.02 21.73
C ARG A 85 -30.23 6.77 20.46
N LYS A 86 -31.56 6.67 20.59
CA LYS A 86 -32.46 6.50 19.44
C LYS A 86 -32.23 7.58 18.38
N GLY A 87 -32.12 7.17 17.12
CA GLY A 87 -31.89 8.08 15.99
C GLY A 87 -30.43 8.47 15.75
N ARG A 88 -29.48 7.87 16.47
CA ARG A 88 -28.05 7.94 16.14
C ARG A 88 -27.65 6.87 15.14
N ASP A 89 -26.50 7.09 14.51
CA ASP A 89 -25.81 6.07 13.71
C ASP A 89 -25.63 4.80 14.56
N VAL A 90 -25.96 3.65 13.98
CA VAL A 90 -25.82 2.33 14.62
C VAL A 90 -24.37 1.85 14.66
N GLY A 91 -23.45 2.59 14.01
CA GLY A 91 -22.03 2.30 13.97
C GLY A 91 -21.65 1.42 12.78
N GLY A 92 -20.35 1.15 12.68
CA GLY A 92 -19.77 0.26 11.68
C GLY A 92 -19.50 -1.14 12.24
N TYR A 93 -18.66 -1.89 11.52
CA TYR A 93 -18.11 -3.15 12.02
C TYR A 93 -17.35 -2.94 13.33
N ASN A 94 -17.32 -3.99 14.16
CA ASN A 94 -16.37 -4.04 15.27
C ASN A 94 -14.92 -4.01 14.75
N ALA A 95 -14.01 -3.49 15.55
CA ALA A 95 -12.58 -3.45 15.20
C ALA A 95 -12.01 -4.86 14.94
N ALA A 96 -12.57 -5.90 15.58
CA ALA A 96 -12.18 -7.29 15.35
C ALA A 96 -12.38 -7.77 13.89
N TRP A 97 -13.29 -7.15 13.13
CA TRP A 97 -13.52 -7.45 11.71
C TRP A 97 -12.75 -6.52 10.76
N MET A 98 -12.00 -5.58 11.31
CA MET A 98 -11.14 -4.69 10.54
C MET A 98 -9.70 -5.22 10.61
N ASP A 99 -8.93 -4.96 9.56
CA ASP A 99 -7.51 -5.29 9.52
C ASP A 99 -6.71 -4.08 9.03
N PRO A 100 -6.60 -3.01 9.85
CA PRO A 100 -5.80 -1.84 9.48
C PRO A 100 -4.29 -2.13 9.49
N GLY A 101 -3.86 -3.31 9.97
CA GLY A 101 -2.48 -3.62 10.33
C GLY A 101 -2.11 -3.13 11.73
N GLY A 102 -1.09 -3.75 12.33
CA GLY A 102 -0.63 -3.43 13.69
C GLY A 102 0.66 -2.61 13.75
N GLU A 103 1.38 -2.49 12.63
CA GLU A 103 2.73 -1.93 12.61
C GLU A 103 2.97 -1.04 11.40
N LEU A 104 3.93 -0.12 11.53
CA LEU A 104 4.51 0.57 10.38
C LEU A 104 5.34 -0.43 9.58
N PHE A 105 5.14 -0.53 8.26
CA PHE A 105 5.94 -1.47 7.48
C PHE A 105 7.42 -1.08 7.51
N GLN A 106 8.27 -2.10 7.43
CA GLN A 106 9.71 -1.93 7.36
C GLN A 106 10.19 -2.02 5.92
N LEU A 107 11.15 -1.16 5.58
CA LEU A 107 11.90 -1.24 4.34
C LEU A 107 13.38 -1.13 4.66
N PHE A 108 14.16 -2.14 4.27
CA PHE A 108 15.60 -2.23 4.57
C PHE A 108 15.92 -2.05 6.07
N GLY A 109 15.14 -2.70 6.95
CA GLY A 109 15.32 -2.64 8.40
C GLY A 109 14.87 -1.35 9.08
N LYS A 110 14.22 -0.43 8.35
CA LYS A 110 13.74 0.84 8.89
C LYS A 110 12.22 0.97 8.78
N HIS A 111 11.59 1.44 9.85
CA HIS A 111 10.14 1.69 9.87
C HIS A 111 9.80 2.93 9.04
N ARG A 112 8.81 2.79 8.15
CA ARG A 112 8.40 3.82 7.22
C ARG A 112 7.13 4.52 7.70
N THR A 113 7.12 5.84 7.66
CA THR A 113 5.97 6.67 8.03
C THR A 113 5.10 7.07 6.83
N SER A 114 5.48 6.62 5.62
CA SER A 114 4.82 6.92 4.36
C SER A 114 5.18 5.89 3.31
N ILE A 115 4.18 5.47 2.51
CA ILE A 115 4.41 4.67 1.29
C ILE A 115 5.13 5.52 0.23
N ILE A 116 4.76 6.80 0.10
CA ILE A 116 5.44 7.73 -0.80
C ILE A 116 6.85 8.01 -0.30
N ALA A 117 7.85 7.71 -1.12
CA ALA A 117 9.26 8.00 -0.85
C ALA A 117 9.73 9.32 -1.49
N PHE A 118 9.10 9.74 -2.59
CA PHE A 118 9.40 10.99 -3.28
C PHE A 118 8.11 11.76 -3.59
N PRO A 119 8.03 13.07 -3.29
CA PRO A 119 9.07 13.95 -2.74
C PRO A 119 9.49 13.59 -1.30
N LYS A 120 10.65 14.10 -0.84
CA LYS A 120 11.22 13.77 0.49
C LYS A 120 10.30 14.09 1.68
N ASN A 121 9.27 14.91 1.47
CA ASN A 121 8.27 15.20 2.49
C ASN A 121 7.22 14.09 2.65
N GLY A 122 7.20 13.08 1.76
CA GLY A 122 6.26 11.96 1.76
C GLY A 122 4.84 12.35 1.42
N LYS A 123 4.64 13.39 0.59
CA LYS A 123 3.29 13.89 0.25
C LYS A 123 3.12 14.03 -1.24
N LEU A 124 1.92 13.78 -1.75
CA LEU A 124 1.62 14.03 -3.14
C LEU A 124 1.74 15.54 -3.43
N PRO A 125 2.33 15.93 -4.57
CA PRO A 125 2.43 17.32 -4.99
C PRO A 125 1.07 17.81 -5.54
N TRP A 126 0.09 17.97 -4.64
CA TRP A 126 -1.26 18.38 -5.01
C TRP A 126 -1.30 19.80 -5.60
N ASP A 127 -1.80 19.93 -6.82
CA ASP A 127 -2.34 21.20 -7.32
C ASP A 127 -3.75 21.36 -6.72
N ARG A 128 -3.85 22.18 -5.66
CA ARG A 128 -5.08 22.33 -4.89
C ARG A 128 -6.26 22.78 -5.75
N LYS A 129 -6.04 23.70 -6.70
CA LYS A 129 -7.09 24.20 -7.59
C LYS A 129 -7.60 23.10 -8.51
N LYS A 130 -6.70 22.30 -9.09
CA LYS A 130 -7.10 21.15 -9.94
C LYS A 130 -7.81 20.07 -9.14
N ALA A 131 -7.31 19.74 -7.95
CA ALA A 131 -7.92 18.77 -7.06
C ALA A 131 -9.35 19.20 -6.67
N ASP A 132 -9.53 20.45 -6.23
CA ASP A 132 -10.84 20.98 -5.86
C ASP A 132 -11.82 20.95 -7.04
N LYS A 133 -11.36 21.34 -8.25
CA LYS A 133 -12.17 21.27 -9.47
C LYS A 133 -12.57 19.82 -9.82
N PHE A 134 -11.64 18.87 -9.68
CA PHE A 134 -11.89 17.45 -9.90
C PHE A 134 -12.95 16.91 -8.91
N PHE A 135 -12.76 17.14 -7.61
CA PHE A 135 -13.69 16.65 -6.60
C PHE A 135 -15.07 17.33 -6.66
N GLN A 136 -15.14 18.61 -7.04
CA GLN A 136 -16.42 19.28 -7.29
C GLN A 136 -17.19 18.64 -8.46
N LYS A 137 -16.50 18.29 -9.55
CA LYS A 137 -17.12 17.57 -10.68
C LYS A 137 -17.65 16.21 -10.23
N MET A 138 -16.82 15.42 -9.52
CA MET A 138 -17.21 14.10 -9.02
C MET A 138 -18.40 14.15 -8.04
N ARG A 139 -18.52 15.19 -7.22
CA ARG A 139 -19.68 15.39 -6.32
C ARG A 139 -20.99 15.54 -7.09
N LYS A 140 -20.98 16.32 -8.18
CA LYS A 140 -22.16 16.49 -9.05
C LYS A 140 -22.60 15.19 -9.73
N ASP A 141 -21.65 14.30 -10.02
CA ASP A 141 -21.95 12.99 -10.60
C ASP A 141 -22.44 11.98 -9.56
N ARG A 142 -21.98 12.05 -8.30
CA ARG A 142 -22.48 11.19 -7.21
C ARG A 142 -23.95 11.43 -6.86
N SER A 143 -24.47 12.64 -7.07
CA SER A 143 -25.86 12.98 -6.81
C SER A 143 -26.84 12.54 -7.90
N LYS A 144 -26.35 11.95 -8.99
CA LYS A 144 -27.22 11.37 -10.03
C LYS A 144 -27.87 10.09 -9.49
N ARG A 145 -29.15 9.91 -9.81
CA ARG A 145 -29.92 8.70 -9.46
C ARG A 145 -29.22 7.46 -10.01
N LYS A 146 -28.90 6.50 -9.14
CA LYS A 146 -28.24 5.22 -9.48
C LYS A 146 -29.22 4.06 -9.34
N ASP A 147 -30.42 4.22 -9.87
CA ASP A 147 -31.48 3.22 -9.70
C ASP A 147 -31.26 1.98 -10.58
N HIS A 148 -30.45 2.10 -11.63
CA HIS A 148 -30.03 0.98 -12.47
C HIS A 148 -28.70 0.37 -11.96
N PRO A 149 -28.58 -0.98 -11.89
CA PRO A 149 -27.39 -1.64 -11.37
C PRO A 149 -26.11 -1.28 -12.15
N GLU A 150 -26.19 -1.03 -13.45
CA GLU A 150 -25.01 -0.66 -14.24
C GLU A 150 -24.50 0.77 -13.97
N LEU A 151 -25.35 1.64 -13.41
CA LEU A 151 -25.00 3.01 -13.02
C LEU A 151 -24.30 3.06 -11.64
N ARG A 152 -24.25 1.92 -10.95
CA ARG A 152 -23.54 1.77 -9.67
C ARG A 152 -22.04 1.72 -9.91
N GLY A 153 -21.28 2.23 -8.95
CA GLY A 153 -19.81 2.20 -9.05
C GLY A 153 -19.29 0.77 -9.07
N VAL A 154 -18.14 0.54 -9.69
CA VAL A 154 -17.54 -0.81 -9.82
C VAL A 154 -17.33 -1.53 -8.47
N GLY A 155 -17.06 -0.79 -7.39
CA GLY A 155 -16.99 -1.33 -6.03
C GLY A 155 -18.34 -1.70 -5.42
N GLU A 156 -19.41 -0.94 -5.73
CA GLU A 156 -20.79 -1.30 -5.31
C GLU A 156 -21.30 -2.53 -6.07
N ARG A 157 -20.80 -2.75 -7.29
CA ARG A 157 -21.15 -3.89 -8.14
C ARG A 157 -20.27 -5.11 -7.90
N CYS A 158 -19.34 -5.05 -6.94
CA CYS A 158 -18.36 -6.11 -6.68
C CYS A 158 -17.60 -6.55 -7.95
N VAL A 159 -17.28 -5.61 -8.84
CA VAL A 159 -16.44 -5.88 -10.04
C VAL A 159 -14.96 -5.73 -9.70
N VAL A 160 -14.64 -4.77 -8.83
CA VAL A 160 -13.31 -4.60 -8.23
C VAL A 160 -13.49 -4.31 -6.75
N GLY A 161 -12.53 -4.72 -5.93
CA GLY A 161 -12.51 -4.38 -4.51
C GLY A 161 -12.53 -2.86 -4.27
N PHE A 162 -13.13 -2.43 -3.16
CA PHE A 162 -13.15 -1.01 -2.80
C PHE A 162 -11.77 -0.54 -2.35
N GLY A 163 -11.57 0.78 -2.31
CA GLY A 163 -10.36 1.38 -1.75
C GLY A 163 -9.05 1.04 -2.48
N SER A 164 -9.13 0.59 -3.75
CA SER A 164 -7.97 0.18 -4.54
C SER A 164 -7.31 -1.12 -4.06
N SER A 165 -8.06 -2.04 -3.46
CA SER A 165 -7.54 -3.37 -3.08
C SER A 165 -7.36 -4.31 -4.28
N GLY A 166 -8.26 -4.25 -5.27
CA GLY A 166 -8.24 -5.18 -6.40
C GLY A 166 -7.17 -4.90 -7.47
N GLY A 167 -6.61 -3.69 -7.54
CA GLY A 167 -5.67 -3.34 -8.63
C GLY A 167 -4.68 -2.23 -8.29
N PRO A 168 -3.66 -1.99 -9.15
CA PRO A 168 -2.57 -1.07 -8.86
C PRO A 168 -3.02 0.40 -8.69
N PRO A 169 -2.50 1.13 -7.68
CA PRO A 169 -1.71 0.62 -6.56
C PRO A 169 -2.61 -0.19 -5.61
N MET A 170 -2.23 -1.44 -5.30
CA MET A 170 -3.00 -2.31 -4.41
C MET A 170 -2.82 -1.84 -2.97
N MET A 171 -3.77 -1.03 -2.49
CA MET A 171 -3.68 -0.34 -1.21
C MET A 171 -4.27 -1.16 -0.07
N ASN A 172 -3.78 -0.91 1.14
CA ASN A 172 -4.43 -1.34 2.37
C ASN A 172 -5.77 -0.62 2.52
N VAL A 173 -6.83 -1.36 2.82
CA VAL A 173 -8.19 -0.87 3.06
C VAL A 173 -8.69 -1.33 4.43
N LEU A 174 -9.99 -1.20 4.70
CA LEU A 174 -10.57 -1.50 6.01
C LEU A 174 -10.36 -2.96 6.47
N TYR A 175 -10.40 -3.90 5.52
CA TYR A 175 -10.30 -5.34 5.73
C TYR A 175 -9.99 -6.04 4.40
N ASN A 176 -9.79 -7.36 4.43
CA ASN A 176 -9.50 -8.19 3.26
C ASN A 176 -8.23 -7.75 2.50
N ASN A 177 -7.16 -7.55 3.27
CA ASN A 177 -5.88 -7.04 2.81
C ASN A 177 -4.90 -8.15 2.39
N HIS A 178 -5.39 -9.38 2.18
CA HIS A 178 -4.57 -10.49 1.71
C HIS A 178 -4.54 -10.61 0.19
N TYR A 179 -3.42 -11.15 -0.30
CA TYR A 179 -3.17 -11.46 -1.70
C TYR A 179 -2.56 -12.85 -1.81
N GLN A 180 -3.13 -13.69 -2.66
CA GLN A 180 -2.50 -14.95 -3.03
C GLN A 180 -1.68 -14.76 -4.30
N ILE A 181 -0.40 -15.13 -4.24
CA ILE A 181 0.51 -15.14 -5.38
C ILE A 181 0.75 -16.58 -5.79
N VAL A 182 0.51 -16.88 -7.07
CA VAL A 182 0.80 -18.17 -7.70
C VAL A 182 1.70 -17.91 -8.90
N GLN A 183 2.78 -18.68 -9.04
CA GLN A 183 3.73 -18.51 -10.12
C GLN A 183 3.75 -19.74 -11.03
N SER A 184 4.01 -19.50 -12.31
CA SER A 184 4.32 -20.54 -13.29
C SER A 184 5.40 -19.99 -14.24
N PRO A 185 6.08 -20.83 -15.03
CA PRO A 185 7.09 -20.34 -15.97
C PRO A 185 6.53 -19.22 -16.86
N GLY A 186 7.09 -18.01 -16.72
CA GLY A 186 6.71 -16.84 -17.51
C GLY A 186 5.43 -16.11 -17.07
N TYR A 187 4.78 -16.50 -15.97
CA TYR A 187 3.58 -15.83 -15.45
C TYR A 187 3.54 -15.75 -13.92
N VAL A 188 2.93 -14.68 -13.42
CA VAL A 188 2.57 -14.50 -12.02
C VAL A 188 1.09 -14.15 -11.96
N MET A 189 0.31 -14.90 -11.18
CA MET A 189 -1.05 -14.53 -10.82
C MET A 189 -1.03 -13.87 -9.44
N ILE A 190 -1.69 -12.71 -9.32
CA ILE A 190 -2.00 -12.07 -8.04
C ILE A 190 -3.52 -12.10 -7.89
N MET A 191 -4.02 -12.74 -6.84
CA MET A 191 -5.43 -12.79 -6.49
C MET A 191 -5.66 -11.96 -5.22
N ALA A 192 -6.46 -10.91 -5.32
CA ALA A 192 -6.88 -10.12 -4.16
C ALA A 192 -7.98 -10.87 -3.39
N GLU A 193 -7.90 -10.88 -2.06
CA GLU A 193 -8.92 -11.49 -1.19
C GLU A 193 -10.31 -10.87 -1.41
N MET A 194 -10.36 -9.54 -1.52
CA MET A 194 -11.59 -8.83 -1.79
C MET A 194 -12.06 -9.04 -3.23
N VAL A 195 -13.28 -9.55 -3.41
CA VAL A 195 -13.92 -9.80 -4.72
C VAL A 195 -13.26 -10.93 -5.53
N HIS A 196 -12.16 -11.54 -5.06
CA HIS A 196 -11.38 -12.56 -5.78
C HIS A 196 -10.88 -12.06 -7.15
N ASP A 197 -10.51 -10.77 -7.25
CA ASP A 197 -9.96 -10.19 -8.48
C ASP A 197 -8.60 -10.82 -8.79
N ALA A 198 -8.50 -11.53 -9.92
CA ALA A 198 -7.31 -12.26 -10.33
C ALA A 198 -6.62 -11.57 -11.51
N ARG A 199 -5.34 -11.24 -11.32
CA ARG A 199 -4.50 -10.58 -12.34
C ARG A 199 -3.37 -11.48 -12.75
N ILE A 200 -3.31 -11.81 -14.04
CA ILE A 200 -2.24 -12.62 -14.62
C ILE A 200 -1.25 -11.69 -15.32
N ILE A 201 -0.03 -11.64 -14.78
CA ILE A 201 1.07 -10.80 -15.24
C ILE A 201 2.07 -11.70 -15.95
N ARG A 202 2.37 -11.38 -17.21
CA ARG A 202 3.44 -12.07 -17.95
C ARG A 202 4.80 -11.53 -17.48
N VAL A 203 5.68 -12.44 -17.04
CA VAL A 203 7.04 -12.15 -16.60
C VAL A 203 8.07 -12.79 -17.56
N GLY A 204 9.20 -12.12 -17.80
CA GLY A 204 10.29 -12.65 -18.65
C GLY A 204 10.81 -11.67 -19.70
N ARG A 205 11.88 -12.05 -20.42
CA ARG A 205 12.67 -11.16 -21.32
C ARG A 205 11.87 -10.48 -22.45
N ASN A 206 10.70 -11.02 -22.80
CA ASN A 206 9.81 -10.50 -23.85
C ASN A 206 8.49 -9.92 -23.28
N SER A 207 8.35 -9.73 -21.96
CA SER A 207 7.30 -8.84 -21.45
C SER A 207 7.60 -7.47 -22.06
N SER A 208 6.68 -6.95 -22.88
CA SER A 208 6.85 -5.75 -23.69
C SER A 208 7.67 -4.69 -22.95
N ARG A 209 8.87 -4.39 -23.46
CA ARG A 209 9.68 -3.22 -23.08
C ARG A 209 9.00 -1.92 -23.58
N GLU A 210 7.69 -1.81 -23.42
CA GLU A 210 7.04 -0.51 -23.46
C GLU A 210 7.51 0.21 -22.20
N ARG A 211 8.59 0.96 -22.38
CA ARG A 211 9.25 1.84 -21.41
C ARG A 211 8.24 2.29 -20.35
N CYS A 212 8.35 1.76 -19.14
CA CYS A 212 7.94 2.48 -17.94
C CYS A 212 8.77 3.76 -17.90
N ASN A 213 8.32 4.78 -18.61
CA ASN A 213 8.86 6.12 -18.51
C ASN A 213 8.36 6.66 -17.16
N PRO A 214 9.24 6.90 -16.17
CA PRO A 214 8.82 7.38 -14.84
C PRO A 214 8.11 8.75 -14.90
N MET A 215 8.20 9.45 -16.03
CA MET A 215 7.57 10.74 -16.29
C MET A 215 6.30 10.66 -17.16
N ALA A 216 5.89 9.48 -17.63
CA ALA A 216 4.65 9.32 -18.39
C ALA A 216 3.52 8.78 -17.50
N TRP A 217 3.03 9.61 -16.59
CA TRP A 217 1.69 9.43 -15.99
C TRP A 217 0.59 9.72 -17.02
N ARG A 218 0.63 9.06 -18.18
CA ARG A 218 -0.53 8.98 -19.06
C ARG A 218 -1.38 7.81 -18.58
N LEU A 219 -2.53 8.17 -18.02
CA LEU A 219 -3.68 7.29 -17.86
C LEU A 219 -3.84 6.37 -19.07
N TYR A 220 -4.17 5.11 -18.79
CA TYR A 220 -4.44 4.02 -19.74
C TYR A 220 -3.23 3.38 -20.44
N ARG A 221 -2.69 2.35 -19.79
CA ARG A 221 -2.45 1.00 -20.35
C ARG A 221 -1.82 0.13 -19.26
N SER A 222 -2.66 -0.34 -18.33
CA SER A 222 -2.41 -1.58 -17.61
C SER A 222 -3.00 -2.69 -18.47
N LEU A 223 -2.25 -3.76 -18.69
CA LEU A 223 -2.80 -5.00 -19.25
C LEU A 223 -3.98 -5.45 -18.36
N GLY A 224 -5.21 -5.41 -18.90
CA GLY A 224 -6.49 -5.79 -18.29
C GLY A 224 -6.84 -4.99 -17.02
N TRP A 225 -7.61 -3.91 -17.05
CA TRP A 225 -8.73 -3.48 -17.89
C TRP A 225 -8.52 -2.03 -18.36
#